data_AF-A0A2N0QMN8-F1
#
_entry.id   AF-A0A2N0QMN8-F1
#
_cell.length_a   1.000
_cell.length_b   1.000
_cell.length_c   1.000
_cell.angle_alpha   90.00
_cell.angle_beta   90.00
_cell.angle_gamma   90.00
#
_symmetry.space_group_name_H-M   'P 1'
#
loop_
_entity.id
_entity.type
_entity.pdbx_description
1 polymer ?
#
loop_
_entity_poly.entity_id
_entity_poly.type
_entity_poly.pdbx_seq_one_letter_code
_entity_poly.pdbx_strand_id
1 'polypeptide(L)'
;NNDSEDSDDEIIDVDVEMDEKDEKDDKDEKDDKDARMEMKTILKTMPAKFDLDYDQTFMSKTNVDIRKQLIPELMKSLKLNFNPPTITAKALYDKDDVRIAHYEKQEMINIIQDIRYHSPELSETDEENASEKRQIVVYNRSWRSSELKTFFREVLDPYSFTQQNAQLTRRRNYDDTLQNFDVQPPNDAPQWTVEPGNGNVVYDSDIGYESIYDDYMYDDANTF
;
A
#
# COMPACT_ATOMS: atom_id res chain seq x y z
N ASN A 1 -27.47 -29.50 -56.34
CA ASN A 1 -26.13 -29.68 -56.91
C ASN A 1 -25.51 -28.31 -57.04
N ASN A 2 -24.41 -28.16 -56.31
CA ASN A 2 -23.55 -26.98 -56.22
C ASN A 2 -22.78 -26.75 -57.51
N ASP A 3 -22.23 -25.54 -57.64
CA ASP A 3 -20.87 -25.16 -58.06
C ASP A 3 -20.99 -23.72 -58.64
N SER A 4 -20.55 -22.60 -58.04
CA SER A 4 -19.30 -22.14 -57.41
C SER A 4 -18.13 -21.96 -58.38
N GLU A 5 -17.95 -20.71 -58.86
CA GLU A 5 -16.70 -20.13 -59.39
C GLU A 5 -16.63 -18.72 -58.77
N ASP A 6 -15.84 -18.49 -57.71
CA ASP A 6 -14.41 -18.12 -57.66
C ASP A 6 -14.06 -16.85 -58.47
N SER A 7 -13.78 -15.78 -57.74
CA SER A 7 -13.00 -14.64 -58.21
C SER A 7 -12.12 -14.19 -57.06
N ASP A 8 -10.83 -14.46 -57.21
CA ASP A 8 -9.74 -14.28 -56.26
C ASP A 8 -9.52 -12.81 -55.87
N ASP A 9 -9.49 -12.55 -54.57
CA ASP A 9 -9.01 -11.30 -53.98
C ASP A 9 -7.47 -11.30 -53.95
N GLU A 10 -6.85 -10.40 -54.71
CA GLU A 10 -5.43 -10.04 -54.56
C GLU A 10 -5.23 -9.32 -53.21
N ILE A 11 -4.66 -10.03 -52.23
CA ILE A 11 -4.19 -9.45 -50.97
C ILE A 11 -2.84 -8.77 -51.23
N ILE A 12 -2.82 -7.46 -51.04
CA ILE A 12 -1.62 -6.62 -51.15
C ILE A 12 -0.92 -6.64 -49.79
N ASP A 13 0.20 -7.36 -49.69
CA ASP A 13 1.08 -7.33 -48.51
C ASP A 13 1.74 -5.95 -48.41
N VAL A 14 1.27 -5.14 -47.46
CA VAL A 14 1.96 -3.91 -47.05
C VAL A 14 2.74 -4.24 -45.79
N ASP A 15 4.04 -4.51 -45.96
CA ASP A 15 5.01 -4.55 -44.88
C ASP A 15 5.05 -3.16 -44.20
N VAL A 16 4.31 -3.03 -43.11
CA VAL A 16 4.47 -1.91 -42.16
C VAL A 16 5.49 -2.38 -41.13
N GLU A 17 6.77 -2.09 -41.38
CA GLU A 17 7.78 -2.03 -40.31
C GLU A 17 7.35 -0.95 -39.31
N MET A 18 6.67 -1.37 -38.23
CA MET A 18 6.53 -0.56 -37.03
C MET A 18 7.86 -0.65 -36.28
N ASP A 19 8.68 0.40 -36.41
CA ASP A 19 9.77 0.69 -35.49
C ASP A 19 9.20 0.83 -34.06
N GLU A 20 9.08 -0.28 -33.34
CA GLU A 20 8.91 -0.29 -31.89
C GLU A 20 10.22 0.21 -31.26
N LYS A 21 10.34 1.54 -31.17
CA LYS A 21 11.22 2.12 -30.16
C LYS A 21 10.56 1.92 -28.81
N ASP A 22 10.97 0.84 -28.14
CA ASP A 22 10.90 0.69 -26.70
C ASP A 22 11.66 1.85 -26.02
N GLU A 23 11.02 3.02 -25.92
CA GLU A 23 11.35 3.98 -24.86
C GLU A 23 10.92 3.33 -23.54
N LYS A 24 11.81 2.51 -22.96
CA LYS A 24 11.70 2.10 -21.57
C LYS A 24 11.59 3.37 -20.72
N ASP A 25 10.46 3.54 -20.03
CA ASP A 25 10.17 4.71 -19.20
C ASP A 25 11.06 4.64 -17.93
N ASP A 26 12.33 5.05 -18.06
CA ASP A 26 13.43 5.05 -17.05
C ASP A 26 13.11 5.83 -15.74
N LYS A 27 11.89 6.32 -15.58
CA LYS A 27 11.47 7.14 -14.43
C LYS A 27 11.49 6.36 -13.12
N ASP A 28 11.00 5.12 -13.13
CA ASP A 28 10.91 4.33 -11.90
C ASP A 28 12.30 3.91 -11.37
N GLU A 29 13.26 3.61 -12.27
CA GLU A 29 14.64 3.32 -11.88
C GLU A 29 15.34 4.57 -11.34
N LYS A 30 15.06 5.73 -11.94
CA LYS A 30 15.52 7.03 -11.45
C LYS A 30 14.96 7.32 -10.05
N ASP A 31 13.68 7.06 -9.83
CA ASP A 31 12.99 7.28 -8.56
C ASP A 31 13.55 6.37 -7.43
N ASP A 32 13.85 5.09 -7.71
CA ASP A 32 14.50 4.20 -6.73
C ASP A 32 15.94 4.65 -6.40
N LYS A 33 16.70 5.09 -7.40
CA LYS A 33 18.05 5.65 -7.19
C LYS A 33 18.01 6.92 -6.36
N ASP A 34 17.06 7.81 -6.62
CA ASP A 34 16.88 9.06 -5.88
C ASP A 34 16.47 8.77 -4.43
N ALA A 35 15.50 7.86 -4.21
CA ALA A 35 15.11 7.43 -2.87
C ALA A 35 16.28 6.82 -2.07
N ARG A 36 17.09 5.96 -2.71
CA ARG A 36 18.31 5.40 -2.07
C ARG A 36 19.32 6.48 -1.72
N MET A 37 19.49 7.48 -2.59
CA MET A 37 20.40 8.59 -2.34
C MET A 37 19.93 9.47 -1.18
N GLU A 38 18.63 9.74 -1.08
CA GLU A 38 18.00 10.44 0.04
C GLU A 38 18.17 9.66 1.36
N MET A 39 17.82 8.37 1.39
CA MET A 39 17.99 7.53 2.59
C MET A 39 19.45 7.49 3.03
N LYS A 40 20.39 7.35 2.09
CA LYS A 40 21.83 7.39 2.37
C LYS A 40 22.26 8.72 2.96
N THR A 41 21.67 9.82 2.52
CA THR A 41 21.98 11.16 3.04
C THR A 41 21.44 11.33 4.46
N ILE A 42 20.20 10.90 4.72
CA ILE A 42 19.61 10.92 6.06
C ILE A 42 20.45 10.09 7.03
N LEU A 43 20.81 8.86 6.66
CA LEU A 43 21.66 7.98 7.48
C LEU A 43 23.02 8.63 7.81
N LYS A 44 23.64 9.33 6.84
CA LYS A 44 24.90 10.05 7.07
C LYS A 44 24.78 11.25 8.01
N THR A 45 23.60 11.85 8.10
CA THR A 45 23.36 12.98 9.04
C THR A 45 23.10 12.51 10.47
N MET A 46 22.90 11.20 10.68
CA MET A 46 22.69 10.65 12.02
C MET A 46 23.97 10.75 12.85
N PRO A 47 23.86 11.08 14.15
CA PRO A 47 25.01 11.10 15.03
C PRO A 47 25.62 9.69 15.18
N ALA A 48 26.95 9.62 15.25
CA ALA A 48 27.72 8.37 15.34
C ALA A 48 27.34 7.46 16.53
N LYS A 49 26.63 7.98 17.54
CA LYS A 49 26.06 7.16 18.63
C LYS A 49 25.06 6.10 18.13
N PHE A 50 24.55 6.25 16.91
CA PHE A 50 23.66 5.31 16.28
C PHE A 50 24.35 4.37 15.27
N ASP A 51 25.66 4.44 15.15
CA ASP A 51 26.42 3.54 14.28
C ASP A 51 26.33 2.12 14.84
N LEU A 52 25.95 1.18 13.97
CA LEU A 52 25.93 -0.23 14.32
C LEU A 52 27.36 -0.76 14.39
N ASP A 53 27.58 -1.68 15.33
CA ASP A 53 28.81 -2.44 15.39
C ASP A 53 28.81 -3.51 14.28
N TYR A 54 29.60 -3.28 13.24
CA TYR A 54 29.73 -4.15 12.09
C TYR A 54 30.51 -5.44 12.38
N ASP A 55 31.25 -5.50 13.48
CA ASP A 55 31.92 -6.73 13.92
C ASP A 55 30.94 -7.67 14.65
N GLN A 56 29.73 -7.19 14.97
CA GLN A 56 28.67 -7.94 15.60
C GLN A 56 27.50 -8.23 14.65
N THR A 57 26.74 -9.28 14.95
CA THR A 57 25.51 -9.56 14.20
C THR A 57 24.49 -8.44 14.40
N PHE A 58 23.61 -8.25 13.41
CA PHE A 58 22.53 -7.27 13.50
C PHE A 58 21.66 -7.49 14.76
N MET A 59 21.49 -8.76 15.18
CA MET A 59 20.73 -9.17 16.37
C MET A 59 21.52 -9.22 17.67
N SER A 60 22.77 -8.75 17.69
CA SER A 60 23.52 -8.65 18.95
C SER A 60 22.82 -7.70 19.92
N LYS A 61 23.01 -7.92 21.22
CA LYS A 61 22.44 -7.05 22.26
C LYS A 61 22.79 -5.58 22.04
N THR A 62 24.05 -5.30 21.71
CA THR A 62 24.57 -3.96 21.39
C THR A 62 23.80 -3.34 20.22
N ASN A 63 23.68 -4.06 19.11
CA ASN A 63 23.01 -3.55 17.91
C ASN A 63 21.49 -3.46 18.08
N VAL A 64 20.86 -4.35 18.87
CA VAL A 64 19.45 -4.20 19.28
C VAL A 64 19.24 -2.90 20.04
N ASP A 65 20.06 -2.63 21.06
CA ASP A 65 19.91 -1.43 21.91
C ASP A 65 20.13 -0.14 21.12
N ILE A 66 21.07 -0.14 20.17
CA ILE A 66 21.29 0.99 19.24
C ILE A 66 20.07 1.19 18.34
N ARG A 67 19.54 0.10 17.73
CA ARG A 67 18.37 0.17 16.83
C ARG A 67 17.12 0.70 17.50
N LYS A 68 16.88 0.31 18.76
CA LYS A 68 15.76 0.83 19.56
C LYS A 68 15.77 2.36 19.67
N GLN A 69 16.95 2.98 19.64
CA GLN A 69 17.08 4.44 19.66
C GLN A 69 17.18 5.06 18.26
N LEU A 70 17.80 4.37 17.31
CA LEU A 70 17.97 4.84 15.93
C LEU A 70 16.64 4.87 15.16
N ILE A 71 15.79 3.84 15.29
CA ILE A 71 14.54 3.73 14.54
C ILE A 71 13.62 4.94 14.77
N PRO A 72 13.33 5.38 16.02
CA PRO A 72 12.52 6.57 16.25
C PRO A 72 13.09 7.86 15.62
N GLU A 73 14.41 8.06 15.66
CA GLU A 73 15.06 9.24 15.06
C GLU A 73 15.05 9.21 13.53
N LEU A 74 15.23 8.02 12.94
CA LEU A 74 15.01 7.81 11.50
C LEU A 74 13.56 8.12 11.13
N MET A 75 12.60 7.58 11.88
CA MET A 75 11.19 7.88 11.66
C MET A 75 10.91 9.37 11.76
N LYS A 76 11.50 10.10 12.73
CA LYS A 76 11.33 11.55 12.85
C LYS A 76 11.91 12.31 11.65
N SER A 77 13.06 11.88 11.14
CA SER A 77 13.70 12.49 9.98
C SER A 77 12.94 12.19 8.68
N LEU A 78 12.31 11.02 8.60
CA LEU A 78 11.45 10.60 7.48
C LEU A 78 10.02 11.13 7.59
N LYS A 79 9.50 11.40 8.79
CA LYS A 79 8.14 11.89 9.08
C LYS A 79 7.83 13.26 8.46
N LEU A 80 8.85 14.02 8.06
CA LEU A 80 8.62 15.21 7.22
C LEU A 80 7.95 14.83 5.89
N ASN A 81 8.12 13.59 5.42
CA ASN A 81 7.65 13.11 4.13
C ASN A 81 6.53 12.06 4.22
N PHE A 82 6.34 11.42 5.38
CA PHE A 82 5.32 10.39 5.59
C PHE A 82 4.27 10.82 6.62
N ASN A 83 3.05 11.07 6.16
CA ASN A 83 1.90 11.32 7.02
C ASN A 83 1.06 10.05 7.14
N PRO A 84 1.05 9.38 8.32
CA PRO A 84 0.24 8.19 8.52
C PRO A 84 -1.26 8.51 8.47
N PRO A 85 -2.11 7.52 8.14
CA PRO A 85 -3.57 7.68 7.98
C PRO A 85 -4.25 8.38 9.17
N THR A 86 -3.77 8.19 10.40
CA THR A 86 -4.31 8.84 11.60
C THR A 86 -4.12 10.36 11.60
N ILE A 87 -3.00 10.86 11.08
CA ILE A 87 -2.74 12.31 10.96
C ILE A 87 -3.61 12.89 9.83
N THR A 88 -3.74 12.14 8.74
CA THR A 88 -4.64 12.43 7.61
C THR A 88 -6.09 12.60 8.07
N ALA A 89 -6.61 11.63 8.82
CA ALA A 89 -7.97 11.65 9.34
C ALA A 89 -8.24 12.84 10.26
N LYS A 90 -7.33 13.12 11.19
CA LYS A 90 -7.46 14.27 12.08
C LYS A 90 -7.54 15.57 11.30
N ALA A 91 -6.69 15.72 10.28
CA ALA A 91 -6.69 16.90 9.44
C ALA A 91 -7.93 17.02 8.53
N LEU A 92 -8.55 15.89 8.13
CA LEU A 92 -9.84 15.89 7.43
C LEU A 92 -10.95 16.45 8.33
N TYR A 93 -11.00 16.03 9.60
CA TYR A 93 -11.97 16.57 10.56
C TYR A 93 -11.74 18.05 10.88
N ASP A 94 -10.49 18.48 11.01
CA ASP A 94 -10.15 19.88 11.28
C ASP A 94 -10.54 20.82 10.12
N LYS A 95 -10.82 20.26 8.92
CA LYS A 95 -11.23 20.99 7.72
C LYS A 95 -12.73 20.96 7.44
N ASP A 96 -13.53 20.28 8.27
CA ASP A 96 -14.98 20.08 8.06
C ASP A 96 -15.32 19.59 6.63
N ASP A 97 -14.57 18.61 6.10
CA ASP A 97 -14.80 18.07 4.75
C ASP A 97 -16.20 17.42 4.68
N VAL A 98 -17.03 17.92 3.76
CA VAL A 98 -18.42 17.48 3.59
C VAL A 98 -18.56 16.00 3.24
N ARG A 99 -17.53 15.40 2.65
CA ARG A 99 -17.51 13.96 2.27
C ARG A 99 -17.42 13.03 3.48
N ILE A 100 -17.04 13.55 4.65
CA ILE A 100 -16.96 12.78 5.89
C ILE A 100 -17.93 13.24 6.98
N ALA A 101 -18.73 14.27 6.70
CA ALA A 101 -19.58 14.92 7.70
C ALA A 101 -20.73 14.02 8.20
N HIS A 102 -21.12 13.00 7.43
CA HIS A 102 -22.17 12.05 7.79
C HIS A 102 -21.68 10.84 8.57
N TYR A 103 -20.35 10.63 8.68
CA TYR A 103 -19.78 9.56 9.48
C TYR A 103 -19.63 9.97 10.95
N GLU A 104 -19.84 9.02 11.86
CA GLU A 104 -19.55 9.24 13.28
C GLU A 104 -18.02 9.33 13.48
N LYS A 105 -17.59 10.34 14.23
CA LYS A 105 -16.17 10.70 14.33
C LYS A 105 -15.36 9.62 15.03
N GLN A 106 -15.89 9.00 16.08
CA GLN A 106 -15.19 7.98 16.84
C GLN A 106 -15.06 6.67 16.05
N GLU A 107 -16.11 6.23 15.35
CA GLU A 107 -16.10 5.08 14.45
C GLU A 107 -15.01 5.23 13.40
N MET A 108 -14.91 6.41 12.79
CA MET A 108 -13.90 6.67 11.76
C MET A 108 -12.48 6.66 12.32
N ILE A 109 -12.26 7.26 13.50
CA ILE A 109 -10.96 7.18 14.17
C ILE A 109 -10.59 5.73 14.43
N ASN A 110 -11.53 4.91 14.93
CA ASN A 110 -11.30 3.50 15.21
C ASN A 110 -10.95 2.73 13.94
N ILE A 111 -11.71 2.92 12.86
CA ILE A 111 -11.47 2.30 11.55
C ILE A 111 -10.09 2.66 11.00
N ILE A 112 -9.67 3.92 11.14
CA ILE A 112 -8.40 4.40 10.61
C ILE A 112 -7.22 3.87 11.43
N GLN A 113 -7.38 3.70 12.74
CA GLN A 113 -6.34 3.19 13.62
C GLN A 113 -6.22 1.66 13.59
N ASP A 114 -7.33 0.95 13.37
CA ASP A 114 -7.35 -0.50 13.42
C ASP A 114 -6.95 -1.11 12.07
N ILE A 115 -5.76 -1.72 12.05
CA ILE A 115 -5.16 -2.40 10.89
C ILE A 115 -6.09 -3.45 10.26
N ARG A 116 -7.04 -3.99 11.02
CA ARG A 116 -8.01 -4.97 10.53
C ARG A 116 -8.95 -4.39 9.48
N TYR A 117 -9.11 -3.07 9.37
CA TYR A 117 -9.88 -2.43 8.30
C TYR A 117 -9.06 -2.14 7.04
N HIS A 118 -7.73 -2.20 7.16
CA HIS A 118 -6.80 -1.89 6.06
C HIS A 118 -6.48 -3.13 5.24
N SER A 119 -6.30 -2.92 3.95
CA SER A 119 -5.94 -3.97 3.00
C SER A 119 -4.44 -4.28 3.08
N PRO A 120 -4.04 -5.55 3.06
CA PRO A 120 -2.65 -5.90 2.79
C PRO A 120 -2.20 -5.36 1.43
N GLU A 121 -1.01 -4.79 1.39
CA GLU A 121 -0.36 -4.28 0.17
C GLU A 121 0.87 -5.13 -0.12
N LEU A 122 0.93 -5.76 -1.30
CA LEU A 122 2.11 -6.50 -1.77
C LEU A 122 2.68 -5.82 -3.00
N SER A 123 4.00 -5.56 -3.00
CA SER A 123 4.68 -5.11 -4.22
C SER A 123 4.93 -6.32 -5.09
N GLU A 124 4.37 -6.33 -6.30
CA GLU A 124 4.77 -7.32 -7.30
C GLU A 124 6.11 -6.89 -7.92
N THR A 125 7.00 -7.87 -8.04
CA THR A 125 8.21 -7.74 -8.85
C THR A 125 8.09 -8.83 -9.90
N ASP A 126 7.48 -8.49 -11.04
CA ASP A 126 7.41 -9.45 -12.15
C ASP A 126 8.80 -9.52 -12.80
N GLU A 127 9.47 -10.66 -12.61
CA GLU A 127 10.75 -10.93 -13.29
C GLU A 127 10.54 -11.18 -14.79
N GLU A 128 9.33 -11.60 -15.21
CA GLU A 128 8.97 -11.93 -16.60
C GLU A 128 8.61 -10.68 -17.41
N ASN A 129 8.00 -9.67 -16.78
CA ASN A 129 7.73 -8.36 -17.38
C ASN A 129 8.46 -7.22 -16.68
N ALA A 130 9.79 -7.21 -16.79
CA ALA A 130 10.64 -6.12 -16.29
C ALA A 130 10.35 -4.74 -16.92
N SER A 131 9.50 -4.68 -17.96
CA SER A 131 8.99 -3.46 -18.59
C SER A 131 7.79 -2.85 -17.88
N GLU A 132 7.01 -3.63 -17.12
CA GLU A 132 5.89 -3.12 -16.34
C GLU A 132 6.40 -2.48 -15.04
N LYS A 133 5.84 -1.29 -14.75
CA LYS A 133 6.16 -0.53 -13.55
C LYS A 133 5.83 -1.37 -12.33
N ARG A 134 6.73 -1.39 -11.33
CA ARG A 134 6.49 -2.08 -10.06
C ARG A 134 5.18 -1.57 -9.45
N GLN A 135 4.17 -2.42 -9.47
CA GLN A 135 2.85 -2.10 -8.93
C GLN A 135 2.69 -2.63 -7.51
N ILE A 136 1.90 -1.91 -6.73
CA ILE A 136 1.41 -2.39 -5.45
C ILE A 136 0.06 -3.03 -5.71
N VAL A 137 -0.05 -4.33 -5.48
CA VAL A 137 -1.31 -5.05 -5.49
C VAL A 137 -1.96 -4.96 -4.12
N VAL A 138 -3.20 -4.46 -4.10
CA VAL A 138 -3.96 -4.23 -2.87
C VAL A 138 -5.04 -5.29 -2.71
N TYR A 139 -4.88 -6.16 -1.71
CA TYR A 139 -5.80 -7.26 -1.46
C TYR A 139 -6.98 -6.79 -0.62
N ASN A 140 -8.15 -6.72 -1.23
CA ASN A 140 -9.34 -6.25 -0.55
C ASN A 140 -9.86 -7.26 0.45
N ARG A 141 -10.20 -6.80 1.64
CA ARG A 141 -10.98 -7.63 2.56
C ARG A 141 -12.39 -7.83 2.03
N SER A 142 -12.79 -9.08 1.88
CA SER A 142 -14.07 -9.46 1.26
C SER A 142 -15.30 -9.06 2.06
N TRP A 143 -15.14 -8.77 3.35
CA TRP A 143 -16.23 -8.26 4.19
C TRP A 143 -16.44 -6.76 4.11
N ARG A 144 -15.53 -6.00 3.51
CA ARG A 144 -15.68 -4.53 3.48
C ARG A 144 -16.78 -4.15 2.50
N SER A 145 -17.74 -3.38 3.00
CA SER A 145 -18.78 -2.79 2.17
C SER A 145 -18.18 -1.92 1.06
N SER A 146 -18.95 -1.73 -0.01
CA SER A 146 -18.63 -0.76 -1.07
C SER A 146 -18.44 0.66 -0.52
N GLU A 147 -19.17 1.04 0.52
CA GLU A 147 -19.05 2.33 1.17
C GLU A 147 -17.68 2.51 1.86
N LEU A 148 -17.22 1.50 2.61
CA LEU A 148 -15.89 1.54 3.25
C LEU A 148 -14.76 1.55 2.22
N LYS A 149 -14.90 0.77 1.13
CA LYS A 149 -13.93 0.78 0.02
C LYS A 149 -13.83 2.18 -0.59
N THR A 150 -14.96 2.82 -0.85
CA THR A 150 -15.05 4.18 -1.40
C THR A 150 -14.41 5.20 -0.46
N PHE A 151 -14.71 5.13 0.83
CA PHE A 151 -14.10 6.00 1.84
C PHE A 151 -12.56 5.95 1.80
N PHE A 152 -11.97 4.75 1.81
CA PHE A 152 -10.51 4.62 1.77
C PHE A 152 -9.92 5.13 0.45
N ARG A 153 -10.46 4.70 -0.70
CA ARG A 153 -9.89 4.97 -2.02
C ARG A 153 -10.11 6.39 -2.53
N GLU A 154 -11.25 7.00 -2.24
CA GLU A 154 -11.65 8.30 -2.82
C GLU A 154 -11.51 9.47 -1.85
N VAL A 155 -11.47 9.20 -0.54
CA VAL A 155 -11.36 10.23 0.49
C VAL A 155 -10.00 10.17 1.18
N LEU A 156 -9.67 9.04 1.82
CA LEU A 156 -8.50 8.96 2.70
C LEU A 156 -7.17 8.91 1.91
N ASP A 157 -7.09 8.07 0.88
CA ASP A 157 -5.89 7.89 0.07
C ASP A 157 -5.49 9.19 -0.65
N PRO A 158 -6.37 9.84 -1.45
CA PRO A 158 -6.03 11.09 -2.13
C PRO A 158 -5.59 12.18 -1.15
N TYR A 159 -6.28 12.30 -0.01
CA TYR A 159 -5.91 13.28 0.99
C TYR A 159 -4.54 12.96 1.61
N SER A 160 -4.25 11.69 1.91
CA SER A 160 -2.93 11.27 2.41
C SER A 160 -1.82 11.64 1.43
N PHE A 161 -2.04 11.43 0.13
CA PHE A 161 -1.10 11.82 -0.92
C PHE A 161 -0.88 13.35 -0.97
N THR A 162 -1.94 14.16 -0.83
CA THR A 162 -1.77 15.63 -0.82
C THR A 162 -0.96 16.14 0.37
N GLN A 163 -0.90 15.39 1.46
CA GLN A 163 -0.12 15.74 2.64
C GLN A 163 1.30 15.20 2.60
N GLN A 164 1.60 14.21 1.76
CA GLN A 164 2.95 13.68 1.62
C GLN A 164 3.80 14.64 0.80
N ASN A 165 4.95 15.04 1.36
CA ASN A 165 5.91 15.91 0.66
C ASN A 165 6.72 15.13 -0.40
N ALA A 166 6.80 13.79 -0.28
CA ALA A 166 7.43 12.93 -1.26
C ALA A 166 6.38 12.35 -2.22
N GLN A 167 6.56 12.54 -3.53
CA GLN A 167 5.61 12.11 -4.56
C GLN A 167 5.97 10.76 -5.22
N LEU A 168 6.86 9.97 -4.60
CA LEU A 168 7.24 8.66 -5.12
C LEU A 168 6.18 7.62 -4.78
N THR A 169 5.06 7.63 -5.50
CA THR A 169 3.97 6.67 -5.31
C THR A 169 3.95 5.67 -6.47
N ARG A 170 4.35 4.43 -6.20
CA ARG A 170 4.09 3.31 -7.10
C ARG A 170 2.58 3.19 -7.33
N ARG A 171 2.18 2.84 -8.55
CA ARG A 171 0.75 2.66 -8.86
C ARG A 171 0.18 1.53 -8.02
N ARG A 172 -1.01 1.76 -7.44
CA ARG A 172 -1.79 0.74 -6.74
C ARG A 172 -2.80 0.13 -7.71
N ASN A 173 -2.84 -1.20 -7.76
CA ASN A 173 -3.83 -1.96 -8.51
C ASN A 173 -4.86 -2.54 -7.54
N TYR A 174 -6.14 -2.30 -7.81
CA TYR A 174 -7.26 -2.82 -7.04
C TYR A 174 -8.09 -3.72 -7.96
N ASP A 175 -7.96 -5.04 -7.82
CA ASP A 175 -8.87 -6.00 -8.46
C ASP A 175 -9.77 -6.66 -7.41
N ASP A 176 -10.95 -6.08 -7.20
CA ASP A 176 -11.96 -6.60 -6.27
C ASP A 176 -12.51 -7.98 -6.66
N THR A 177 -12.19 -8.52 -7.83
CA THR A 177 -12.65 -9.85 -8.27
C THR A 177 -11.62 -10.94 -8.00
N LEU A 178 -10.34 -10.64 -8.25
CA LEU A 178 -9.24 -11.61 -8.13
C LEU A 178 -8.42 -11.45 -6.85
N GLN A 179 -8.35 -10.25 -6.26
CA GLN A 179 -7.47 -9.92 -5.15
C GLN A 179 -8.28 -9.69 -3.88
N ASN A 180 -8.95 -10.74 -3.41
CA ASN A 180 -9.71 -10.74 -2.16
C ASN A 180 -9.00 -11.53 -1.06
N PHE A 181 -9.16 -11.05 0.17
CA PHE A 181 -8.64 -11.67 1.38
C PHE A 181 -9.81 -11.98 2.33
N ASP A 182 -10.11 -13.26 2.48
CA ASP A 182 -11.25 -13.77 3.23
C ASP A 182 -10.90 -13.92 4.72
N VAL A 183 -11.19 -12.86 5.49
CA VAL A 183 -11.04 -12.84 6.95
C VAL A 183 -12.31 -12.31 7.59
N GLN A 184 -12.61 -12.72 8.82
CA GLN A 184 -13.79 -12.19 9.52
C GLN A 184 -13.67 -10.68 9.79
N PRO A 185 -14.76 -9.90 9.68
CA PRO A 185 -14.79 -8.54 10.16
C PRO A 185 -14.59 -8.49 11.68
N PRO A 186 -14.08 -7.37 12.23
CA PRO A 186 -14.12 -7.13 13.68
C PRO A 186 -15.54 -7.26 14.25
N ASN A 187 -15.68 -7.85 15.43
CA ASN A 187 -16.99 -8.06 16.08
C ASN A 187 -17.74 -6.76 16.37
N ASP A 188 -17.00 -5.66 16.55
CA ASP A 188 -17.47 -4.32 16.86
C ASP A 188 -17.53 -3.41 15.62
N ALA A 189 -17.47 -3.99 14.42
CA ALA A 189 -17.48 -3.23 13.17
C ALA A 189 -18.81 -2.45 12.97
N PRO A 190 -18.75 -1.14 12.64
CA PRO A 190 -19.94 -0.37 12.31
C PRO A 190 -20.69 -0.98 11.12
N GLN A 191 -22.02 -0.90 11.14
CA GLN A 191 -22.86 -1.59 10.13
C GLN A 191 -22.56 -1.17 8.69
N TRP A 192 -22.22 0.10 8.48
CA TRP A 192 -21.89 0.62 7.16
C TRP A 192 -20.56 0.09 6.62
N THR A 193 -19.71 -0.52 7.45
CA THR A 193 -18.40 -1.05 7.04
C THR A 193 -18.45 -2.48 6.51
N VAL A 194 -19.53 -3.21 6.78
CA VAL A 194 -19.63 -4.65 6.49
C VAL A 194 -20.60 -4.88 5.33
N GLU A 195 -20.21 -5.71 4.37
CA GLU A 195 -21.05 -6.05 3.22
C GLU A 195 -22.28 -6.89 3.64
N PRO A 196 -23.51 -6.47 3.27
CA PRO A 196 -24.72 -7.21 3.62
C PRO A 196 -24.73 -8.58 2.91
N GLY A 197 -24.70 -9.67 3.68
CA GLY A 197 -24.77 -11.03 3.14
C GLY A 197 -23.54 -11.90 3.41
N ASN A 198 -22.47 -11.35 3.99
CA ASN A 198 -21.26 -12.10 4.34
C ASN A 198 -21.40 -13.07 5.52
N GLY A 199 -22.62 -13.22 6.08
CA GLY A 199 -22.90 -14.12 7.21
C GLY A 199 -22.74 -15.62 6.90
N ASN A 200 -22.64 -16.01 5.62
CA ASN A 200 -22.49 -17.40 5.19
C ASN A 200 -21.09 -17.73 4.64
N VAL A 201 -20.14 -16.79 4.67
CA VAL A 201 -18.77 -17.03 4.22
C VAL A 201 -18.04 -17.86 5.29
N VAL A 202 -17.52 -19.02 4.90
CA VAL A 202 -16.63 -19.81 5.75
C VAL A 202 -15.26 -19.16 5.66
N TYR A 203 -14.85 -18.52 6.74
CA TYR A 203 -13.54 -17.89 6.82
C TYR A 203 -12.50 -18.92 7.23
N ASP A 204 -11.34 -18.87 6.60
CA ASP A 204 -10.23 -19.76 6.93
C ASP A 204 -9.61 -19.32 8.26
N SER A 205 -10.08 -19.92 9.36
CA SER A 205 -9.68 -19.59 10.73
C SER A 205 -8.19 -19.86 11.01
N ASP A 206 -7.54 -20.65 10.15
CA ASP A 206 -6.17 -21.12 10.32
C ASP A 206 -5.12 -20.14 9.78
N ILE A 207 -5.52 -19.10 9.04
CA ILE A 207 -4.64 -18.00 8.63
C ILE A 207 -4.65 -16.95 9.74
N GLY A 208 -3.97 -17.28 10.84
CA GLY A 208 -3.73 -16.36 11.95
C GLY A 208 -2.99 -15.11 11.47
N TYR A 209 -3.65 -13.96 11.58
CA TYR A 209 -3.10 -12.62 11.36
C TYR A 209 -1.86 -12.32 12.23
N GLU A 210 -1.66 -13.11 13.29
CA GLU A 210 -0.55 -13.08 14.24
C GLU A 210 0.81 -13.28 13.54
N SER A 211 0.90 -14.08 12.47
CA SER A 211 2.19 -14.41 11.86
C SER A 211 2.90 -13.27 11.11
N ILE A 212 2.18 -12.23 10.66
CA ILE A 212 2.73 -11.24 9.69
C ILE A 212 3.07 -9.89 10.31
N TYR A 213 2.55 -9.59 11.51
CA TYR A 213 2.71 -8.28 12.16
C TYR A 213 3.20 -8.33 13.61
N ASP A 214 3.30 -9.51 14.23
CA ASP A 214 3.82 -9.66 15.62
C ASP A 214 5.27 -9.18 15.76
N ASP A 215 6.04 -9.12 14.67
CA ASP A 215 7.43 -8.64 14.71
C ASP A 215 7.55 -7.09 14.69
N TYR A 216 6.44 -6.35 14.51
CA TYR A 216 6.46 -4.89 14.33
C TYR A 216 5.54 -4.08 15.25
N MET A 217 4.67 -4.71 16.03
CA MET A 217 3.83 -3.99 17.00
C MET A 217 4.60 -3.78 18.31
N TYR A 218 5.11 -2.56 18.49
CA TYR A 218 5.70 -2.10 19.74
C TYR A 218 4.70 -2.21 20.89
N ASP A 219 5.16 -2.81 21.99
CA ASP A 219 4.63 -2.65 23.35
C ASP A 219 4.69 -1.17 23.79
N ASP A 220 3.79 -0.33 23.27
CA ASP A 220 3.44 0.95 23.89
C ASP A 220 2.14 0.80 24.71
N ALA A 221 2.09 -0.28 25.49
CA ALA A 221 1.23 -0.37 26.66
C ALA A 221 1.96 0.26 27.85
N ASN A 222 2.03 1.60 27.87
CA ASN A 222 2.19 2.49 29.03
C ASN A 222 2.44 3.91 28.47
N THR A 223 1.55 4.89 28.57
CA THR A 223 1.01 5.45 29.81
C THR A 223 -0.10 6.46 29.44
N PHE A 224 -1.12 6.55 30.30
CA PHE A 224 -2.25 7.49 30.28
C PHE A 224 -1.90 8.96 30.00
#